data_AF-A0A3M1RIG9-F1
#
_entry.id   AF-A0A3M1RIG9-F1
#
_cell.length_a   1.000
_cell.length_b   1.000
_cell.length_c   1.000
_cell.angle_alpha   90.00
_cell.angle_beta   90.00
_cell.angle_gamma   90.00
#
_symmetry.space_group_name_H-M   'P 1'
#
loop_
_entity.id
_entity.type
_entity.pdbx_description
1 polymer ?
#
loop_
_entity_poly.entity_id
_entity_poly.type
_entity_poly.pdbx_seq_one_letter_code
_entity_poly.pdbx_strand_id
1 'polypeptide(L)'
;MSSFEIHIKKHRMFLRDAENESNSEPTRIEAYFESAFHLIEAVAAQKRIHINKHQLVRNVLEENHDLFREDTQVIWRAFQELENQIRPGQVYGGAIDGEALEQARELVKVIQNVCKKFLDDTV
;
A
#
# COMPACT_ATOMS: atom_id res chain seq x y z
N MET A 1 -8.46 4.23 19.95
CA MET A 1 -7.85 3.36 18.95
C MET A 1 -6.37 3.65 18.90
N SER A 2 -5.53 2.63 18.87
CA SER A 2 -4.09 2.76 18.63
C SER A 2 -3.83 3.25 17.20
N SER A 3 -2.62 3.75 16.94
CA SER A 3 -2.19 4.13 15.57
C SER A 3 -2.34 2.93 14.60
N PHE A 4 -1.96 1.74 15.05
CA PHE A 4 -2.18 0.48 14.32
C PHE A 4 -3.64 0.29 13.90
N GLU A 5 -4.59 0.36 14.84
CA GLU A 5 -6.02 0.16 14.56
C GLU A 5 -6.58 1.19 13.57
N ILE A 6 -6.10 2.44 13.66
CA ILE A 6 -6.48 3.51 12.72
C ILE A 6 -6.03 3.16 11.31
N HIS A 7 -4.78 2.73 11.15
CA HIS A 7 -4.22 2.38 9.85
C HIS A 7 -4.87 1.13 9.25
N ILE A 8 -5.14 0.08 10.04
CA ILE A 8 -5.92 -1.08 9.58
C ILE A 8 -7.34 -0.68 9.15
N LYS A 9 -8.01 0.20 9.91
CA LYS A 9 -9.35 0.69 9.54
C LYS A 9 -9.33 1.43 8.19
N LYS A 10 -8.33 2.29 7.98
CA LYS A 10 -8.16 3.01 6.71
C LYS A 10 -7.80 2.08 5.56
N HIS A 11 -6.87 1.14 5.77
CA HIS A 11 -6.53 0.10 4.80
C HIS A 11 -7.78 -0.62 4.28
N ARG A 12 -8.62 -1.10 5.21
CA ARG A 12 -9.89 -1.80 4.88
C ARG A 12 -10.89 -0.91 4.16
N MET A 13 -10.98 0.37 4.54
CA MET A 13 -11.86 1.33 3.89
C MET A 13 -11.45 1.53 2.42
N PHE A 14 -10.19 1.88 2.18
CA PHE A 14 -9.69 2.11 0.83
C PHE A 14 -9.67 0.83 -0.01
N LEU A 15 -9.41 -0.34 0.58
CA LEU A 15 -9.50 -1.60 -0.15
C LEU A 15 -10.91 -1.84 -0.70
N ARG A 16 -11.95 -1.57 0.10
CA ARG A 16 -13.33 -1.67 -0.38
C ARG A 16 -13.62 -0.71 -1.53
N ASP A 17 -13.09 0.51 -1.47
CA ASP A 17 -13.24 1.49 -2.54
C ASP A 17 -12.49 1.06 -3.81
N ALA A 18 -11.32 0.44 -3.67
CA ALA A 18 -10.54 -0.11 -4.77
C ALA A 18 -11.22 -1.31 -5.45
N GLU A 19 -11.91 -2.15 -4.66
CA GLU A 19 -12.62 -3.33 -5.14
C GLU A 19 -14.04 -3.02 -5.66
N ASN A 20 -14.58 -1.83 -5.40
CA ASN A 20 -15.88 -1.43 -5.90
C ASN A 20 -15.85 -1.09 -7.39
N GLU A 21 -16.42 -1.96 -8.22
CA GLU A 21 -16.51 -1.80 -9.67
C GLU A 21 -17.37 -0.60 -10.13
N SER A 22 -18.17 -0.01 -9.23
CA SER A 22 -18.90 1.23 -9.51
C SER A 22 -17.99 2.46 -9.57
N ASN A 23 -16.78 2.37 -9.01
CA ASN A 23 -15.78 3.42 -9.08
C ASN A 23 -15.02 3.36 -10.40
N SER A 24 -14.60 4.53 -10.91
CA SER A 24 -13.73 4.59 -12.08
C SER A 24 -12.38 3.94 -11.80
N GLU A 25 -11.72 3.41 -12.83
CA GLU A 25 -10.39 2.79 -12.70
C GLU A 25 -9.35 3.70 -12.03
N PRO A 26 -9.28 5.02 -12.33
CA PRO A 26 -8.37 5.93 -11.61
C PRO A 26 -8.68 6.00 -10.11
N THR A 27 -9.96 6.11 -9.74
CA THR A 27 -10.36 6.12 -8.32
C THR A 27 -9.98 4.81 -7.64
N ARG A 28 -10.12 3.67 -8.33
CA ARG A 28 -9.76 2.36 -7.79
C ARG A 28 -8.25 2.19 -7.60
N ILE A 29 -7.44 2.61 -8.57
CA ILE A 29 -5.98 2.61 -8.46
C ILE A 29 -5.51 3.52 -7.31
N GLU A 30 -6.10 4.71 -7.17
CA GLU A 30 -5.78 5.61 -6.05
C GLU A 30 -6.14 4.98 -4.70
N ALA A 31 -7.29 4.32 -4.62
CA ALA A 31 -7.70 3.60 -3.43
C ALA A 31 -6.79 2.39 -3.14
N TYR A 32 -6.29 1.67 -4.16
CA TYR A 32 -5.27 0.64 -3.97
C TYR A 32 -3.98 1.21 -3.38
N PHE A 33 -3.52 2.36 -3.88
CA PHE A 33 -2.35 3.06 -3.36
C PHE A 33 -2.52 3.45 -1.88
N GLU A 34 -3.61 4.12 -1.52
CA GLU A 34 -3.89 4.51 -0.12
C GLU A 34 -4.06 3.29 0.79
N SER A 35 -4.68 2.23 0.28
CA SER A 35 -4.82 0.96 0.98
C SER A 35 -3.46 0.34 1.31
N ALA A 36 -2.55 0.27 0.33
CA ALA A 36 -1.21 -0.26 0.53
C ALA A 36 -0.39 0.58 1.51
N PHE A 37 -0.41 1.91 1.37
CA PHE A 37 0.32 2.81 2.26
C PHE A 37 -0.10 2.62 3.72
N HIS A 38 -1.41 2.57 3.98
CA HIS A 38 -1.90 2.38 5.33
C HIS A 38 -1.66 0.97 5.89
N LEU A 39 -1.54 -0.06 5.05
CA LEU A 39 -1.13 -1.37 5.54
C LEU A 39 0.33 -1.39 5.99
N ILE A 40 1.22 -0.75 5.23
CA ILE A 40 2.63 -0.62 5.58
C ILE A 40 2.79 0.21 6.87
N GLU A 41 2.07 1.32 7.00
CA GLU A 41 2.02 2.10 8.25
C GLU A 41 1.52 1.29 9.44
N ALA A 42 0.55 0.38 9.25
CA ALA A 42 0.06 -0.46 10.33
C ALA A 42 1.18 -1.37 10.89
N VAL A 43 1.98 -2.00 10.01
CA VAL A 43 3.14 -2.80 10.43
C VAL A 43 4.17 -1.94 11.16
N ALA A 44 4.50 -0.75 10.63
CA ALA A 44 5.41 0.18 11.28
C ALA A 44 4.91 0.60 12.68
N ALA A 45 3.60 0.85 12.82
CA ALA A 45 2.99 1.27 14.07
C ALA A 45 3.08 0.22 15.19
N GLN A 46 3.13 -1.08 14.88
CA GLN A 46 3.37 -2.14 15.89
C GLN A 46 4.73 -1.96 16.60
N LYS A 47 5.70 -1.34 15.91
CA LYS A 47 7.03 -1.01 16.45
C LYS A 47 7.16 0.45 16.88
N ARG A 48 6.06 1.21 16.94
CA ARG A 48 6.02 2.65 17.24
C ARG A 48 6.82 3.50 16.25
N ILE A 49 6.96 3.02 15.02
CA ILE A 49 7.55 3.75 13.90
C ILE A 49 6.41 4.36 13.09
N HIS A 50 6.61 5.58 12.58
CA HIS A 50 5.64 6.31 11.77
C HIS A 50 6.29 6.79 10.48
N ILE A 51 5.74 6.39 9.33
CA ILE A 51 6.27 6.79 8.02
C ILE A 51 5.80 8.21 7.68
N ASN A 52 4.56 8.56 8.05
CA ASN A 52 3.86 9.83 7.87
C ASN A 52 3.56 10.24 6.43
N LYS A 53 4.48 10.01 5.50
CA LYS A 53 4.38 10.43 4.10
C LYS A 53 4.78 9.29 3.18
N HIS A 54 3.99 9.06 2.14
CA HIS A 54 4.23 7.96 1.20
C HIS A 54 5.61 8.03 0.53
N GLN A 55 6.13 9.23 0.27
CA GLN A 55 7.47 9.43 -0.29
C GLN A 55 8.60 8.91 0.62
N LEU A 56 8.32 8.73 1.93
CA LEU A 56 9.29 8.26 2.91
C LEU A 56 9.27 6.75 3.10
N VAL A 57 8.36 6.00 2.46
CA VAL A 57 8.23 4.54 2.64
C VAL A 57 9.57 3.85 2.42
N ARG A 58 10.25 4.10 1.30
CA ARG A 58 11.55 3.47 1.03
C ARG A 58 12.56 3.75 2.14
N ASN A 59 12.80 5.02 2.46
CA ASN A 59 13.83 5.41 3.42
C ASN A 59 13.53 4.85 4.81
N VAL A 60 12.28 4.94 5.28
CA VAL A 60 11.91 4.44 6.61
C VAL A 60 12.06 2.92 6.67
N LEU A 61 11.69 2.18 5.63
CA LEU A 61 11.84 0.73 5.61
C LEU A 61 13.31 0.30 5.51
N GLU A 62 14.14 1.00 4.74
CA GLU A 62 15.59 0.78 4.68
C GLU A 62 16.29 1.12 6.02
N GLU A 63 15.86 2.18 6.72
CA GLU A 63 16.41 2.53 8.04
C GLU A 63 15.95 1.58 9.16
N ASN A 64 14.83 0.88 8.96
CA ASN A 64 14.21 0.01 9.96
C ASN A 64 13.99 -1.40 9.38
N HIS A 65 15.08 -2.03 8.92
CA HIS A 65 15.07 -3.34 8.29
C HIS A 65 14.31 -4.42 9.08
N ASP A 66 14.25 -4.33 10.41
CA ASP A 66 13.53 -5.29 11.26
C ASP A 66 12.00 -5.32 11.04
N LEU A 67 11.43 -4.30 10.38
CA LEU A 67 10.00 -4.22 10.07
C LEU A 67 9.54 -5.35 9.13
N PHE A 68 10.33 -5.63 8.10
CA PHE A 68 10.01 -6.66 7.09
C PHE A 68 11.18 -7.60 6.82
N ARG A 69 12.33 -7.41 7.47
CA ARG A 69 13.54 -8.23 7.37
C ARG A 69 13.96 -8.39 5.89
N GLU A 70 14.08 -9.63 5.43
CA GLU A 70 14.40 -9.98 4.04
C GLU A 70 13.38 -9.44 3.02
N ASP A 71 12.12 -9.23 3.42
CA ASP A 71 11.05 -8.75 2.54
C ASP A 71 11.02 -7.21 2.42
N THR A 72 11.89 -6.49 3.15
CA THR A 72 11.95 -5.01 3.13
C THR A 72 12.01 -4.45 1.72
N GLN A 73 12.86 -5.03 0.87
CA GLN A 73 13.01 -4.58 -0.52
C GLN A 73 11.80 -4.90 -1.39
N VAL A 74 11.12 -6.01 -1.12
CA VAL A 74 9.92 -6.41 -1.87
C VAL A 74 8.81 -5.38 -1.63
N ILE A 75 8.60 -4.97 -0.38
CA ILE A 75 7.57 -3.98 -0.02
C ILE A 75 7.84 -2.63 -0.69
N TRP A 76 9.02 -2.04 -0.47
CA TRP A 76 9.23 -0.68 -0.95
C TRP A 76 9.29 -0.62 -2.47
N ARG A 77 9.79 -1.66 -3.15
CA ARG A 77 9.77 -1.71 -4.62
C ARG A 77 8.35 -1.78 -5.16
N ALA A 78 7.53 -2.69 -4.63
CA ALA A 78 6.14 -2.81 -5.06
C ALA A 78 5.36 -1.51 -4.82
N PHE A 79 5.58 -0.87 -3.66
CA PHE A 79 4.94 0.41 -3.36
C PHE A 79 5.43 1.55 -4.27
N GLN A 80 6.73 1.64 -4.55
CA GLN A 80 7.28 2.65 -5.45
C GLN A 80 6.85 2.47 -6.90
N GLU A 81 6.64 1.24 -7.35
CA GLU A 81 6.11 0.96 -8.69
C GLU A 81 4.67 1.47 -8.80
N LEU A 82 3.84 1.19 -7.79
CA LEU A 82 2.48 1.72 -7.69
C LEU A 82 2.48 3.27 -7.66
N GLU A 83 3.35 3.88 -6.86
CA GLU A 83 3.47 5.33 -6.68
C GLU A 83 3.95 6.07 -7.93
N ASN A 84 4.98 5.54 -8.62
CA ASN A 84 5.74 6.30 -9.61
C ASN A 84 5.47 5.87 -11.06
N GLN A 85 4.96 4.66 -11.28
CA GLN A 85 4.67 4.16 -12.62
C GLN A 85 3.16 4.13 -12.90
N ILE A 86 2.38 3.56 -11.98
CA ILE A 86 0.95 3.33 -12.21
C ILE A 86 0.11 4.56 -11.88
N ARG A 87 0.22 5.07 -10.63
CA ARG A 87 -0.58 6.20 -10.14
C ARG A 87 -0.44 7.46 -11.01
N PRO A 88 0.75 7.87 -11.49
CA PRO A 88 0.88 9.09 -12.30
C PRO A 88 0.28 8.93 -13.70
N GLY A 89 0.16 7.70 -14.21
CA GLY A 89 -0.50 7.41 -15.49
C GLY A 89 -1.94 7.95 -15.54
N GLN A 90 -2.56 8.15 -14.38
CA GLN A 90 -3.87 8.77 -14.24
C GLN A 90 -3.95 10.24 -14.67
N VAL A 91 -2.90 11.00 -14.40
CA VAL A 91 -2.86 12.46 -14.57
C VAL A 91 -2.38 12.84 -15.96
N TYR A 92 -1.53 12.02 -16.57
CA TYR A 92 -0.86 12.34 -17.83
C TYR A 92 -1.61 11.83 -19.08
N GLY A 93 -2.83 11.31 -18.92
CA GLY A 93 -3.65 10.85 -20.05
C GLY A 93 -3.07 9.66 -20.79
N GLY A 94 -2.15 8.90 -20.16
CA GLY A 94 -1.81 7.56 -20.61
C GLY A 94 -3.08 6.72 -20.59
N ALA A 95 -3.15 5.69 -21.45
CA ALA A 95 -4.27 4.76 -21.41
C ALA A 95 -4.34 4.11 -20.02
N ILE A 96 -5.16 4.67 -19.13
CA ILE A 96 -5.63 3.97 -17.95
C ILE A 96 -6.59 2.96 -18.53
N ASP A 97 -6.07 1.76 -18.76
CA ASP A 97 -6.84 0.62 -19.18
C ASP A 97 -6.92 -0.38 -18.02
N GLY A 98 -7.70 -1.43 -18.22
CA GLY A 98 -7.81 -2.51 -17.25
C GLY A 98 -6.47 -3.16 -16.88
N GLU A 99 -5.41 -3.00 -17.71
CA GLU A 99 -4.09 -3.54 -17.40
C GLU A 99 -3.44 -2.78 -16.24
N ALA A 100 -3.47 -1.45 -16.26
CA ALA A 100 -2.94 -0.63 -15.16
C ALA A 100 -3.66 -0.91 -13.82
N LEU A 101 -4.98 -1.11 -13.87
CA LEU A 101 -5.77 -1.48 -12.69
C LEU A 101 -5.39 -2.88 -12.17
N GLU A 102 -5.20 -3.84 -13.06
CA GLU A 102 -4.81 -5.20 -12.65
C GLU A 102 -3.38 -5.24 -12.11
N GLN A 103 -2.45 -4.51 -12.71
CA GLN A 103 -1.09 -4.33 -12.18
C GLN A 103 -1.12 -3.71 -10.77
N ALA A 104 -1.94 -2.68 -10.54
CA ALA A 104 -2.13 -2.11 -9.21
C ALA A 104 -2.65 -3.16 -8.21
N ARG A 105 -3.66 -3.94 -8.61
CA ARG A 105 -4.22 -5.03 -7.77
C ARG A 105 -3.14 -6.05 -7.41
N GLU A 106 -2.32 -6.48 -8.36
CA GLU A 106 -1.26 -7.47 -8.12
C GLU A 106 -0.15 -6.94 -7.20
N LEU A 107 0.29 -5.69 -7.38
CA LEU A 107 1.26 -5.06 -6.47
C LEU A 107 0.71 -4.95 -5.04
N VAL A 108 -0.56 -4.57 -4.88
CA VAL A 108 -1.19 -4.52 -3.56
C VAL A 108 -1.31 -5.92 -2.95
N LYS A 109 -1.61 -6.96 -3.72
CA LYS A 109 -1.59 -8.35 -3.22
C LYS A 109 -0.21 -8.77 -2.72
N VAL A 110 0.86 -8.40 -3.43
CA VAL A 110 2.24 -8.65 -2.97
C VAL A 110 2.47 -7.98 -1.60
N ILE A 111 2.14 -6.70 -1.48
CA ILE A 111 2.27 -5.95 -0.23
C ILE A 111 1.43 -6.59 0.89
N GLN A 112 0.17 -6.95 0.62
CA GLN A 112 -0.70 -7.62 1.58
C GLN A 112 -0.13 -8.95 2.06
N ASN A 113 0.37 -9.78 1.15
CA ASN A 113 0.92 -11.09 1.49
C ASN A 113 2.15 -10.99 2.37
N VAL A 114 3.01 -10.01 2.13
CA VAL A 114 4.16 -9.75 3.00
C VAL A 114 3.70 -9.16 4.34
N CYS A 115 2.87 -8.11 4.36
CA CYS A 115 2.41 -7.48 5.60
C CYS A 115 1.70 -8.47 6.53
N LYS A 116 0.89 -9.40 5.99
CA LYS A 116 0.24 -10.46 6.78
C LYS A 116 1.20 -11.32 7.59
N LYS A 117 2.46 -11.49 7.16
CA LYS A 117 3.47 -12.25 7.92
C LYS A 117 3.88 -11.53 9.22
N PHE A 118 3.69 -10.22 9.28
CA PHE A 118 4.17 -9.35 10.36
C PHE A 118 3.04 -8.74 11.20
N LEU A 119 1.81 -8.79 10.67
CA LEU A 119 0.60 -8.47 11.41
C LEU A 119 0.20 -9.70 12.24
N ASP A 120 -0.01 -9.53 13.55
CA ASP A 120 -0.51 -10.62 14.39
C ASP A 120 -1.88 -11.10 13.85
N ASP A 121 -2.19 -12.39 14.00
CA ASP A 121 -3.40 -13.13 13.53
C ASP A 121 -4.77 -12.58 14.02
N THR A 122 -4.80 -11.35 14.54
CA THR A 122 -5.98 -10.66 15.07
C THR A 122 -6.70 -9.78 14.04
N VAL A 123 -6.36 -9.88 12.74
CA VAL A 123 -6.88 -9.04 11.64
C VAL A 123 -7.71 -9.83 10.64
#